data_AF-A0AAV7ZKY9-F1
#
_entry.id   AF-A0AAV7ZKY9-F1
#
_cell.length_a   1.000
_cell.length_b   1.000
_cell.length_c   1.000
_cell.angle_alpha   90.00
_cell.angle_beta   90.00
_cell.angle_gamma   90.00
#
_symmetry.space_group_name_H-M   'P 1'
#
loop_
_entity.id
_entity.type
_entity.pdbx_description
1 polymer ?
#
loop_
_entity_poly.entity_id
_entity_poly.type
_entity_poly.pdbx_seq_one_letter_code
_entity_poly.pdbx_strand_id
1 'polypeptide(L)'
;MPSKRRKKKKKKDPNAPKGKMSAFMFFNVEERKVIKGENPDMSFGDITKEVSKKWKVMTDEDKKPYVEKSNKDKERYEREQKEYLKNKPESSSSSSSSSSSSSSSSSSSESSSSSSSSKKKKKKKKKKKKKKKKKKDPNAPKGKRSAYIIFNTERRKELKEKDASLKFGELTKMVSKEWGQMDEEQKKPWVEKSEKDKERWEREMKEYKKKN
;
A
#
# COMPACT_ATOMS: atom_id res chain seq x y z
N MET A 1 -8.66 -15.95 5.75
CA MET A 1 -8.65 -14.46 5.87
C MET A 1 -8.83 -13.83 4.49
N PRO A 2 -9.83 -12.96 4.27
CA PRO A 2 -10.03 -12.31 2.97
C PRO A 2 -8.91 -11.29 2.67
N SER A 3 -8.16 -11.55 1.61
CA SER A 3 -7.10 -10.65 1.13
C SER A 3 -7.71 -9.33 0.64
N LYS A 4 -7.28 -8.20 1.20
CA LYS A 4 -7.77 -6.88 0.80
C LYS A 4 -7.31 -6.56 -0.62
N ARG A 5 -8.18 -6.80 -1.62
CA ARG A 5 -8.01 -6.36 -3.02
C ARG A 5 -7.47 -4.92 -3.03
N ARG A 6 -6.27 -4.73 -3.57
CA ARG A 6 -5.72 -3.38 -3.81
C ARG A 6 -6.71 -2.67 -4.74
N LYS A 7 -7.34 -1.58 -4.28
CA LYS A 7 -8.16 -0.75 -5.17
C LYS A 7 -7.29 -0.36 -6.37
N LYS A 8 -7.70 -0.76 -7.58
CA LYS A 8 -7.05 -0.32 -8.82
C LYS A 8 -7.04 1.22 -8.77
N LYS A 9 -5.88 1.84 -9.00
CA LYS A 9 -5.85 3.30 -9.22
C LYS A 9 -6.72 3.55 -10.46
N LYS A 10 -7.60 4.56 -10.43
CA LYS A 10 -8.25 5.02 -11.67
C LYS A 10 -7.13 5.34 -12.66
N LYS A 11 -7.25 4.91 -13.92
CA LYS A 11 -6.34 5.37 -14.98
C LYS A 11 -6.43 6.90 -14.98
N LYS A 12 -5.28 7.59 -15.01
CA LYS A 12 -5.26 9.02 -15.30
C LYS A 12 -5.52 9.16 -16.79
N ASP A 13 -6.20 10.24 -17.19
CA ASP A 13 -6.45 10.57 -18.59
C ASP A 13 -5.11 10.56 -19.35
N PRO A 14 -4.97 9.86 -20.50
CA PRO A 14 -3.68 9.75 -21.19
C PRO A 14 -3.08 11.10 -21.58
N ASN A 15 -3.94 12.06 -21.93
CA ASN A 15 -3.56 13.41 -22.34
C ASN A 15 -3.34 14.37 -21.15
N ALA A 16 -3.53 13.93 -19.90
CA ALA A 16 -3.29 14.80 -18.75
C ALA A 16 -1.78 15.02 -18.54
N PRO A 17 -1.31 16.29 -18.43
CA PRO A 17 0.09 16.60 -18.22
C PRO A 17 0.71 15.87 -17.03
N LYS A 18 1.97 15.48 -17.19
CA LYS A 18 2.71 14.70 -16.19
C LYS A 18 3.02 15.60 -15.00
N GLY A 19 2.68 15.16 -13.79
CA GLY A 19 2.79 15.98 -12.58
C GLY A 19 4.20 16.53 -12.34
N LYS A 20 4.30 17.83 -12.02
CA LYS A 20 5.57 18.52 -11.72
C LYS A 20 6.47 17.77 -10.74
N MET A 21 7.75 17.73 -11.07
CA MET A 21 8.83 17.13 -10.29
C MET A 21 9.38 18.14 -9.27
N SER A 22 9.58 17.67 -8.03
CA SER A 22 10.24 18.44 -6.96
C SER A 22 11.77 18.36 -7.11
N ALA A 23 12.51 19.30 -6.50
CA ALA A 23 13.98 19.32 -6.47
C ALA A 23 14.58 17.95 -6.09
N PHE A 24 14.05 17.32 -5.04
CA PHE A 24 14.47 15.97 -4.63
C PHE A 24 14.20 14.90 -5.69
N MET A 25 13.18 15.04 -6.55
CA MET A 25 12.90 14.07 -7.61
C MET A 25 13.89 14.20 -8.78
N PHE A 26 14.36 15.41 -9.10
CA PHE A 26 15.45 15.61 -10.06
C PHE A 26 16.75 15.00 -9.53
N PHE A 27 17.13 15.37 -8.30
CA PHE A 27 18.26 14.76 -7.59
C PHE A 27 18.15 13.22 -7.55
N ASN A 28 16.97 12.68 -7.24
CA ASN A 28 16.78 11.23 -7.15
C ASN A 28 16.86 10.50 -8.51
N VAL A 29 16.55 11.17 -9.62
CA VAL A 29 16.72 10.59 -10.96
C VAL A 29 18.19 10.64 -11.40
N GLU A 30 18.92 11.69 -11.05
CA GLU A 30 20.33 11.87 -11.40
C GLU A 30 21.23 10.94 -10.54
N GLU A 31 21.20 11.09 -9.21
CA GLU A 31 21.98 10.25 -8.28
C GLU A 31 21.71 8.75 -8.40
N ARG A 32 20.47 8.35 -8.68
CA ARG A 32 20.15 6.93 -8.84
C ARG A 32 20.85 6.34 -10.07
N LYS A 33 21.08 7.13 -11.13
CA LYS A 33 21.85 6.66 -12.29
C LYS A 33 23.33 6.50 -11.92
N VAL A 34 23.90 7.47 -11.22
CA VAL A 34 25.30 7.44 -10.73
C VAL A 34 25.52 6.21 -9.84
N ILE A 35 24.78 6.09 -8.73
CA ILE A 35 24.93 4.98 -7.78
C ILE A 35 24.63 3.63 -8.45
N LYS A 36 23.70 3.55 -9.42
CA LYS A 36 23.44 2.28 -10.14
C LYS A 36 24.51 1.94 -11.17
N GLY A 37 25.24 2.92 -11.69
CA GLY A 37 26.41 2.71 -12.55
C GLY A 37 27.62 2.24 -11.73
N GLU A 38 27.88 2.89 -10.59
CA GLU A 38 28.93 2.50 -9.64
C GLU A 38 28.66 1.16 -8.97
N ASN A 39 27.38 0.87 -8.66
CA ASN A 39 26.96 -0.32 -7.93
C ASN A 39 25.83 -1.06 -8.69
N PRO A 40 26.16 -1.75 -9.80
CA PRO A 40 25.19 -2.44 -10.65
C PRO A 40 24.47 -3.60 -9.95
N ASP A 41 25.01 -4.17 -8.87
CA ASP A 41 24.33 -5.20 -8.07
C ASP A 41 23.44 -4.64 -6.96
N MET A 42 23.57 -3.36 -6.60
CA MET A 42 22.75 -2.81 -5.52
C MET A 42 21.26 -2.79 -5.88
N SER A 43 20.46 -3.25 -4.91
CA SER A 43 19.00 -3.24 -4.98
C SER A 43 18.48 -1.81 -5.03
N PHE A 44 17.46 -1.57 -5.87
CA PHE A 44 16.76 -0.29 -5.94
C PHE A 44 16.28 0.20 -4.55
N GLY A 45 15.92 -0.73 -3.66
CA GLY A 45 15.48 -0.42 -2.31
C GLY A 45 16.58 0.20 -1.43
N ASP A 46 17.85 -0.08 -1.71
CA ASP A 46 19.00 0.38 -0.95
C ASP A 46 19.57 1.67 -1.53
N ILE A 47 19.71 1.73 -2.86
CA ILE A 47 20.03 2.98 -3.60
C ILE A 47 19.06 4.11 -3.20
N THR A 48 17.76 3.83 -3.12
CA THR A 48 16.77 4.84 -2.68
C THR A 48 17.04 5.36 -1.26
N LYS A 49 17.55 4.52 -0.35
CA LYS A 49 17.92 4.96 1.02
C LYS A 49 19.15 5.83 0.99
N GLU A 50 20.16 5.48 0.21
CA GLU A 50 21.41 6.24 0.09
C GLU A 50 21.18 7.62 -0.49
N VAL A 51 20.44 7.73 -1.59
CA VAL A 51 20.04 9.03 -2.14
C VAL A 51 19.23 9.85 -1.11
N SER A 52 18.36 9.20 -0.33
CA SER A 52 17.62 9.88 0.75
C SER A 52 18.53 10.35 1.89
N LYS A 53 19.65 9.66 2.16
CA LYS A 53 20.68 10.11 3.12
C LYS A 53 21.45 11.29 2.53
N LYS A 54 21.98 11.16 1.30
CA LYS A 54 22.72 12.23 0.61
C LYS A 54 21.92 13.54 0.61
N TRP A 55 20.66 13.54 0.16
CA TRP A 55 19.81 14.74 0.14
C TRP A 55 19.62 15.42 1.50
N LYS A 56 19.66 14.65 2.60
CA LYS A 56 19.53 15.20 3.96
C LYS A 56 20.82 15.88 4.45
N VAL A 57 21.97 15.46 3.94
CA VAL A 57 23.30 15.99 4.30
C VAL A 57 23.75 17.10 3.37
N MET A 58 23.31 17.08 2.10
CA MET A 58 23.53 18.16 1.12
C MET A 58 23.22 19.53 1.73
N THR A 59 24.07 20.52 1.45
CA THR A 59 23.83 21.90 1.86
C THR A 59 22.67 22.50 1.07
N ASP A 60 22.17 23.66 1.47
CA ASP A 60 21.16 24.34 0.65
C ASP A 60 21.76 24.91 -0.64
N GLU A 61 23.08 25.11 -0.70
CA GLU A 61 23.81 25.51 -1.91
C GLU A 61 23.79 24.40 -2.96
N ASP A 62 24.14 23.17 -2.57
CA ASP A 62 24.08 22.00 -3.45
C ASP A 62 22.65 21.72 -3.93
N LYS A 63 21.63 22.16 -3.17
CA LYS A 63 20.21 22.06 -3.54
C LYS A 63 19.76 23.16 -4.50
N LYS A 64 20.39 24.35 -4.53
CA LYS A 64 20.02 25.47 -5.43
C LYS A 64 19.75 25.02 -6.88
N PRO A 65 20.66 24.32 -7.58
CA PRO A 65 20.41 23.90 -8.97
C PRO A 65 19.21 22.96 -9.11
N TYR A 66 18.94 22.10 -8.11
CA TYR A 66 17.76 21.23 -8.13
C TYR A 66 16.46 21.98 -7.83
N VAL A 67 16.51 23.02 -6.98
CA VAL A 67 15.39 23.93 -6.72
C VAL A 67 15.02 24.67 -8.01
N GLU A 68 16.01 25.24 -8.72
CA GLU A 68 15.79 25.87 -10.02
C GLU A 68 15.22 24.91 -11.08
N LYS A 69 15.79 23.70 -11.23
CA LYS A 69 15.23 22.64 -12.09
C LYS A 69 13.75 22.38 -11.75
N SER A 70 13.39 22.38 -10.47
CA SER A 70 12.01 22.17 -10.04
C SER A 70 11.07 23.37 -10.24
N ASN A 71 11.60 24.60 -10.22
CA ASN A 71 10.83 25.80 -10.57
C ASN A 71 10.54 25.84 -12.08
N LYS A 72 11.54 25.55 -12.92
CA LYS A 72 11.37 25.42 -14.38
C LYS A 72 10.36 24.32 -14.75
N ASP A 73 10.40 23.17 -14.06
CA ASP A 73 9.41 22.10 -14.30
C ASP A 73 8.01 22.42 -13.73
N LYS A 74 7.93 23.18 -12.64
CA LYS A 74 6.66 23.75 -12.14
C LYS A 74 6.01 24.65 -13.19
N GLU A 75 6.77 25.56 -13.80
CA GLU A 75 6.29 26.46 -14.87
C GLU A 75 5.86 25.69 -16.11
N ARG A 76 6.67 24.72 -16.56
CA ARG A 76 6.31 23.80 -17.66
C ARG A 76 4.99 23.09 -17.38
N TYR A 77 4.82 22.51 -16.18
CA TYR A 77 3.58 21.84 -15.79
C TYR A 77 2.39 22.80 -15.69
N GLU A 78 2.59 24.04 -15.21
CA GLU A 78 1.51 25.03 -15.09
C GLU A 78 1.06 25.53 -16.47
N ARG A 79 1.98 25.67 -17.44
CA ARG A 79 1.67 25.90 -18.86
C ARG A 79 0.92 24.71 -19.48
N GLU A 80 1.46 23.50 -19.38
CA GLU A 80 0.82 22.28 -19.92
C GLU A 80 -0.57 22.05 -19.29
N GLN A 81 -0.75 22.32 -18.00
CA GLN A 81 -2.07 22.22 -17.34
C GLN A 81 -3.04 23.30 -17.82
N LYS A 82 -2.59 24.54 -18.03
CA LYS A 82 -3.45 25.61 -18.59
C LYS A 82 -3.94 25.23 -19.99
N GLU A 83 -3.07 24.68 -20.82
CA GLU A 83 -3.42 24.17 -22.15
C GLU A 83 -4.35 22.95 -22.09
N TYR A 84 -4.05 21.97 -21.23
CA TYR A 84 -4.91 20.79 -21.02
C TYR A 84 -6.31 21.18 -20.52
N LEU A 85 -6.42 22.17 -19.63
CA LEU A 85 -7.71 22.68 -19.17
C LEU A 85 -8.46 23.44 -20.27
N LYS A 86 -7.76 24.20 -21.12
CA LYS A 86 -8.35 24.90 -22.28
C LYS A 86 -8.86 23.92 -23.34
N ASN A 87 -8.10 22.85 -23.61
CA ASN A 87 -8.41 21.85 -24.64
C ASN A 87 -9.30 20.71 -24.13
N LYS A 88 -9.81 20.79 -22.89
CA LYS A 88 -10.72 19.79 -22.35
C LYS A 88 -12.17 20.16 -22.69
N PRO A 89 -12.92 19.34 -23.46
CA PRO A 89 -14.30 19.65 -23.78
C PRO A 89 -15.17 19.74 -22.53
N GLU A 90 -16.10 20.70 -22.54
CA GLU A 90 -16.90 21.14 -21.40
C GLU A 90 -18.00 20.14 -21.03
N SER A 91 -17.62 19.02 -20.41
CA SER A 91 -18.55 18.02 -19.87
C SER A 91 -18.31 17.74 -18.38
N SER A 92 -17.54 18.60 -17.70
CA SER A 92 -17.26 18.43 -16.27
C SER A 92 -16.80 19.71 -15.53
N SER A 93 -17.35 20.89 -15.85
CA SER A 93 -17.00 22.14 -15.18
C SER A 93 -18.23 22.81 -14.55
N SER A 94 -18.30 22.79 -13.22
CA SER A 94 -19.10 23.75 -12.45
C SER A 94 -18.27 24.19 -11.25
N SER A 95 -18.05 25.50 -11.14
CA SER A 95 -17.38 26.24 -10.05
C SER A 95 -15.94 25.85 -9.69
N SER A 96 -15.01 26.79 -9.51
CA SER A 96 -15.06 28.24 -9.69
C SER A 96 -13.66 28.82 -9.93
N SER A 97 -13.59 29.95 -10.62
CA SER A 97 -12.37 30.71 -10.88
C SER A 97 -12.54 32.17 -10.47
N SER A 98 -11.68 32.66 -9.58
CA SER A 98 -11.41 34.10 -9.43
C SER A 98 -9.95 34.32 -8.99
N SER A 99 -9.24 35.08 -9.82
CA SER A 99 -7.96 35.77 -9.58
C SER A 99 -8.20 37.04 -8.72
N SER A 100 -7.25 37.80 -8.15
CA SER A 100 -5.77 37.76 -7.99
C SER A 100 -5.34 38.97 -7.12
N SER A 101 -4.23 38.88 -6.34
CA SER A 101 -3.41 40.00 -5.75
C SER A 101 -4.11 41.07 -4.85
N SER A 102 -3.51 41.74 -3.84
CA SER A 102 -2.21 41.65 -3.12
C SER A 102 -2.23 42.52 -1.82
N SER A 103 -1.29 42.25 -0.89
CA SER A 103 -0.75 43.13 0.21
C SER A 103 -1.55 43.51 1.50
N SER A 104 -0.81 43.42 2.62
CA SER A 104 -0.82 44.18 3.93
C SER A 104 -1.88 44.01 5.06
N SER A 105 -1.36 43.55 6.22
CA SER A 105 -1.54 43.98 7.64
C SER A 105 -2.81 43.75 8.51
N SER A 106 -2.52 43.20 9.71
CA SER A 106 -3.06 43.43 11.09
C SER A 106 -4.47 42.99 11.59
N SER A 107 -4.42 42.07 12.57
CA SER A 107 -5.19 41.88 13.83
C SER A 107 -6.73 41.73 13.93
N SER A 108 -7.14 40.72 14.73
CA SER A 108 -8.31 40.61 15.65
C SER A 108 -9.76 40.88 15.17
N SER A 109 -10.84 40.28 15.69
CA SER A 109 -11.18 38.95 16.32
C SER A 109 -12.62 39.05 16.88
N GLU A 110 -13.55 38.07 16.86
CA GLU A 110 -13.80 36.91 15.98
C GLU A 110 -15.25 36.36 16.19
N SER A 111 -15.51 35.06 15.92
CA SER A 111 -16.83 34.38 15.90
C SER A 111 -17.69 34.65 14.64
N SER A 112 -18.50 33.73 14.08
CA SER A 112 -19.06 32.46 14.59
C SER A 112 -19.31 31.41 13.46
N SER A 113 -20.07 30.35 13.78
CA SER A 113 -20.51 29.14 13.01
C SER A 113 -20.63 29.21 11.45
N SER A 114 -20.61 28.13 10.65
CA SER A 114 -20.88 26.70 10.89
C SER A 114 -20.33 25.78 9.74
N SER A 115 -20.60 24.46 9.78
CA SER A 115 -20.44 23.46 8.69
C SER A 115 -19.02 22.92 8.33
N SER A 116 -18.55 21.83 8.99
CA SER A 116 -17.37 21.07 8.50
C SER A 116 -17.29 19.57 8.87
N SER A 117 -18.43 18.86 8.89
CA SER A 117 -18.52 17.45 9.33
C SER A 117 -17.79 16.40 8.46
N SER A 118 -17.41 16.73 7.22
CA SER A 118 -16.98 15.74 6.21
C SER A 118 -15.46 15.47 6.12
N LYS A 119 -14.58 16.41 6.51
CA LYS A 119 -13.10 16.25 6.37
C LYS A 119 -12.45 15.37 7.46
N LYS A 120 -13.04 15.26 8.67
CA LYS A 120 -12.42 14.56 9.84
C LYS A 120 -12.34 13.02 9.67
N LYS A 121 -13.28 12.38 8.96
CA LYS A 121 -13.28 10.92 8.68
C LYS A 121 -12.10 10.45 7.79
N LYS A 122 -11.55 11.32 6.92
CA LYS A 122 -10.46 10.96 5.98
C LYS A 122 -9.08 10.91 6.66
N LYS A 123 -8.80 11.79 7.63
CA LYS A 123 -7.54 11.78 8.43
C LYS A 123 -7.45 10.56 9.38
N LYS A 124 -8.52 10.21 10.12
CA LYS A 124 -8.53 9.03 11.03
C LYS A 124 -8.30 7.69 10.30
N LYS A 125 -8.75 7.52 9.04
CA LYS A 125 -8.50 6.28 8.25
C LYS A 125 -7.05 6.12 7.74
N LYS A 126 -6.22 7.19 7.67
CA LYS A 126 -4.80 7.08 7.27
C LYS A 126 -3.89 6.57 8.41
N LYS A 127 -4.11 6.99 9.67
CA LYS A 127 -3.28 6.56 10.83
C LYS A 127 -3.39 5.05 11.18
N LYS A 128 -4.41 4.32 10.72
CA LYS A 128 -4.55 2.85 10.96
C LYS A 128 -3.79 1.94 9.96
N LYS A 129 -2.87 2.46 9.13
CA LYS A 129 -2.04 1.64 8.20
C LYS A 129 -0.54 1.75 8.52
N LYS A 130 0.05 0.60 8.90
CA LYS A 130 1.43 0.35 9.37
C LYS A 130 1.66 0.40 10.90
N LYS A 131 0.85 -0.33 11.68
CA LYS A 131 1.54 -1.25 12.62
C LYS A 131 2.27 -2.24 11.71
N LYS A 132 3.61 -2.18 11.64
CA LYS A 132 4.41 -3.31 11.15
C LYS A 132 3.86 -4.52 11.91
N LYS A 133 3.46 -5.60 11.25
CA LYS A 133 3.31 -6.87 11.98
C LYS A 133 4.68 -7.07 12.63
N LYS A 134 4.75 -7.13 13.97
CA LYS A 134 5.98 -7.60 14.63
C LYS A 134 6.35 -8.89 13.91
N LYS A 135 7.63 -9.07 13.53
CA LYS A 135 8.08 -10.37 13.00
C LYS A 135 7.60 -11.39 14.04
N LYS A 136 6.70 -12.30 13.64
CA LYS A 136 6.23 -13.32 14.58
C LYS A 136 7.46 -14.15 14.88
N ASP A 137 7.76 -14.32 16.15
CA ASP A 137 9.04 -14.88 16.60
C ASP A 137 9.23 -16.23 15.90
N PRO A 138 10.41 -16.53 15.30
CA PRO A 138 10.58 -17.74 14.48
C PRO A 138 10.25 -19.03 15.23
N ASN A 139 10.44 -19.01 16.55
CA ASN A 139 10.16 -20.11 17.48
C ASN A 139 8.72 -20.08 18.05
N ALA A 140 7.88 -19.11 17.67
CA ALA A 140 6.50 -19.05 18.15
C ALA A 140 5.62 -20.13 17.49
N PRO A 141 4.87 -20.92 18.29
CA PRO A 141 3.96 -21.96 17.82
C PRO A 141 3.05 -21.51 16.67
N LYS A 142 2.95 -22.35 15.63
CA LYS A 142 2.06 -22.13 14.50
C LYS A 142 0.62 -22.27 14.98
N GLY A 143 -0.13 -21.16 14.95
CA GLY A 143 -1.49 -21.05 15.47
C GLY A 143 -2.42 -22.18 15.04
N LYS A 144 -3.29 -22.62 15.96
CA LYS A 144 -4.30 -23.66 15.72
C LYS A 144 -5.07 -23.46 14.41
N ARG A 145 -5.22 -24.55 13.66
CA ARG A 145 -5.96 -24.67 12.41
C ARG A 145 -7.42 -25.01 12.74
N SER A 146 -8.36 -24.37 12.06
CA SER A 146 -9.77 -24.80 12.11
C SER A 146 -10.01 -25.99 11.18
N ALA A 147 -11.12 -26.71 11.39
CA ALA A 147 -11.58 -27.83 10.56
C ALA A 147 -11.45 -27.55 9.05
N TYR A 148 -11.99 -26.41 8.61
CA TYR A 148 -11.87 -25.97 7.22
C TYR A 148 -10.42 -25.80 6.74
N ILE A 149 -9.49 -25.32 7.57
CA ILE A 149 -8.08 -25.16 7.17
C ILE A 149 -7.40 -26.52 7.03
N ILE A 150 -7.72 -27.49 7.90
CA ILE A 150 -7.18 -28.85 7.84
C ILE A 150 -7.69 -29.55 6.58
N PHE A 151 -9.02 -29.59 6.39
CA PHE A 151 -9.66 -30.06 5.16
C PHE A 151 -9.06 -29.40 3.91
N ASN A 152 -8.97 -28.08 3.90
CA ASN A 152 -8.43 -27.33 2.76
C ASN A 152 -6.93 -27.59 2.52
N THR A 153 -6.17 -28.10 3.49
CA THR A 153 -4.79 -28.55 3.28
C THR A 153 -4.67 -29.98 2.79
N GLU A 154 -5.48 -30.91 3.29
CA GLU A 154 -5.48 -32.32 2.85
C GLU A 154 -6.06 -32.42 1.43
N ARG A 155 -7.25 -31.84 1.20
CA ARG A 155 -7.90 -31.85 -0.11
C ARG A 155 -7.10 -31.16 -1.21
N ARG A 156 -6.34 -30.10 -0.87
CA ARG A 156 -5.40 -29.46 -1.83
C ARG A 156 -4.13 -30.28 -2.10
N LYS A 157 -3.78 -31.27 -1.27
CA LYS A 157 -2.73 -32.25 -1.61
C LYS A 157 -3.30 -33.26 -2.59
N GLU A 158 -4.41 -33.92 -2.25
CA GLU A 158 -5.08 -34.90 -3.11
C GLU A 158 -5.36 -34.36 -4.52
N LEU A 159 -5.94 -33.16 -4.64
CA LEU A 159 -6.22 -32.57 -5.95
C LEU A 159 -4.95 -32.14 -6.71
N LYS A 160 -3.84 -31.91 -6.03
CA LYS A 160 -2.54 -31.60 -6.67
C LYS A 160 -1.77 -32.88 -7.04
N GLU A 161 -2.08 -34.00 -6.41
CA GLU A 161 -1.55 -35.32 -6.72
C GLU A 161 -2.29 -35.93 -7.92
N LYS A 162 -3.61 -35.75 -7.98
CA LYS A 162 -4.43 -36.12 -9.14
C LYS A 162 -4.19 -35.19 -10.35
N ASP A 163 -4.22 -33.88 -10.14
CA ASP A 163 -4.08 -32.87 -11.18
C ASP A 163 -2.97 -31.85 -10.85
N ALA A 164 -1.70 -32.27 -11.00
CA ALA A 164 -0.54 -31.44 -10.71
C ALA A 164 -0.47 -30.13 -11.52
N SER A 165 -1.17 -30.04 -12.65
CA SER A 165 -1.24 -28.86 -13.51
C SER A 165 -2.24 -27.79 -13.04
N LEU A 166 -3.15 -28.07 -12.10
CA LEU A 166 -4.16 -27.11 -11.67
C LEU A 166 -3.57 -26.00 -10.80
N LYS A 167 -3.98 -24.75 -11.07
CA LYS A 167 -3.43 -23.60 -10.37
C LYS A 167 -4.00 -23.53 -8.94
N PHE A 168 -3.15 -23.22 -7.96
CA PHE A 168 -3.53 -23.07 -6.54
C PHE A 168 -4.81 -22.23 -6.32
N GLY A 169 -5.03 -21.22 -7.16
CA GLY A 169 -6.21 -20.34 -7.12
C GLY A 169 -7.52 -20.98 -7.60
N GLU A 170 -7.49 -22.01 -8.45
CA GLU A 170 -8.66 -22.84 -8.78
C GLU A 170 -8.92 -23.88 -7.70
N LEU A 171 -7.88 -24.64 -7.31
CA LEU A 171 -7.95 -25.65 -6.25
C LEU A 171 -8.60 -25.08 -4.97
N THR A 172 -8.18 -23.88 -4.54
CA THR A 172 -8.75 -23.24 -3.35
C THR A 172 -10.24 -22.86 -3.50
N LYS A 173 -10.73 -22.58 -4.72
CA LYS A 173 -12.15 -22.30 -4.99
C LYS A 173 -12.98 -23.58 -4.98
N MET A 174 -12.51 -24.64 -5.64
CA MET A 174 -13.23 -25.93 -5.71
C MET A 174 -13.44 -26.50 -4.31
N VAL A 175 -12.36 -26.57 -3.53
CA VAL A 175 -12.39 -27.03 -2.13
C VAL A 175 -13.24 -26.12 -1.23
N SER A 176 -13.35 -24.82 -1.53
CA SER A 176 -14.25 -23.93 -0.80
C SER A 176 -15.74 -24.15 -1.16
N LYS A 177 -16.04 -24.61 -2.37
CA LYS A 177 -17.40 -24.99 -2.78
C LYS A 177 -17.78 -26.33 -2.13
N GLU A 178 -16.88 -27.30 -2.20
CA GLU A 178 -17.01 -28.63 -1.60
C GLU A 178 -17.29 -28.57 -0.08
N TRP A 179 -16.54 -27.77 0.68
CA TRP A 179 -16.82 -27.54 2.11
C TRP A 179 -18.20 -26.89 2.38
N GLY A 180 -18.68 -26.08 1.45
CA GLY A 180 -20.02 -25.48 1.52
C GLY A 180 -21.14 -26.47 1.24
N GLN A 181 -20.85 -27.58 0.55
CA GLN A 181 -21.79 -28.63 0.17
C GLN A 181 -21.77 -29.85 1.10
N MET A 182 -20.70 -30.04 1.90
CA MET A 182 -20.65 -31.10 2.90
C MET A 182 -21.67 -30.91 4.02
N ASP A 183 -22.25 -32.00 4.49
CA ASP A 183 -23.07 -32.02 5.71
C ASP A 183 -22.23 -32.01 6.99
N GLU A 184 -22.89 -31.81 8.12
CA GLU A 184 -22.22 -31.79 9.43
C GLU A 184 -21.51 -33.11 9.72
N GLU A 185 -22.06 -34.24 9.29
CA GLU A 185 -21.46 -35.57 9.48
C GLU A 185 -20.13 -35.72 8.73
N GLN A 186 -20.08 -35.24 7.50
CA GLN A 186 -18.85 -35.18 6.70
C GLN A 186 -17.84 -34.18 7.29
N LYS A 187 -18.32 -33.17 8.04
CA LYS A 187 -17.50 -32.20 8.78
C LYS A 187 -17.00 -32.72 10.14
N LYS A 188 -17.71 -33.65 10.81
CA LYS A 188 -17.32 -34.24 12.13
C LYS A 188 -15.84 -34.65 12.19
N PRO A 189 -15.28 -35.48 11.28
CA PRO A 189 -13.86 -35.87 11.34
C PRO A 189 -12.89 -34.68 11.16
N TRP A 190 -13.29 -33.62 10.46
CA TRP A 190 -12.49 -32.40 10.32
C TRP A 190 -12.56 -31.51 11.56
N VAL A 191 -13.70 -31.50 12.27
CA VAL A 191 -13.85 -30.84 13.56
C VAL A 191 -12.94 -31.50 14.59
N GLU A 192 -13.01 -32.82 14.74
CA GLU A 192 -12.16 -33.60 15.65
C GLU A 192 -10.66 -33.41 15.35
N LYS A 193 -10.25 -33.49 14.07
CA LYS A 193 -8.87 -33.15 13.65
C LYS A 193 -8.46 -31.73 14.07
N SER A 194 -9.39 -30.77 14.13
CA SER A 194 -9.12 -29.39 14.54
C SER A 194 -9.07 -29.18 16.04
N GLU A 195 -9.74 -30.04 16.82
CA GLU A 195 -9.59 -30.08 18.27
C GLU A 195 -8.24 -30.68 18.66
N LYS A 196 -7.82 -31.77 17.99
CA LYS A 196 -6.45 -32.30 18.10
C LYS A 196 -5.38 -31.26 17.72
N ASP A 197 -5.58 -30.43 16.68
CA ASP A 197 -4.65 -29.33 16.36
C ASP A 197 -4.72 -28.15 17.36
N LYS A 198 -5.87 -27.92 18.00
CA LYS A 198 -6.03 -26.97 19.11
C LYS A 198 -5.22 -27.42 20.33
N GLU A 199 -5.33 -28.68 20.75
CA GLU A 199 -4.53 -29.28 21.82
C GLU A 199 -3.03 -29.22 21.52
N ARG A 200 -2.65 -29.59 20.29
CA ARG A 200 -1.27 -29.49 19.79
C ARG A 200 -0.73 -28.06 19.92
N TRP A 201 -1.52 -27.06 19.51
CA TRP A 201 -1.16 -25.65 19.68
C TRP A 201 -1.13 -25.20 21.15
N GLU A 202 -2.04 -25.68 21.99
CA GLU A 202 -2.11 -25.31 23.41
C GLU A 202 -0.92 -25.91 24.19
N ARG A 203 -0.50 -27.14 23.87
CA ARG A 203 0.75 -27.76 24.36
C ARG A 203 1.97 -26.98 23.89
N GLU A 204 2.13 -26.75 22.58
CA GLU A 204 3.23 -25.94 22.03
C GLU A 204 3.28 -24.54 22.66
N MET A 205 2.13 -23.91 22.91
CA MET A 205 2.05 -22.60 23.58
C MET A 205 2.39 -22.66 25.07
N LYS A 206 2.09 -23.76 25.77
CA LYS A 206 2.49 -23.98 27.16
C LYS A 206 4.02 -24.15 27.26
N GLU A 207 4.61 -24.91 26.35
CA GLU A 207 6.07 -25.04 26.22
C GLU A 207 6.73 -23.71 25.85
N TYR A 208 6.18 -22.98 24.87
CA TYR A 208 6.69 -21.67 24.46
C TYR A 208 6.66 -20.63 25.59
N LYS A 209 5.56 -20.59 26.38
CA LYS A 209 5.43 -19.74 27.58
C LYS A 209 6.31 -20.20 28.76
N LYS A 210 6.81 -21.44 28.76
CA LYS A 210 7.77 -21.94 29.75
C LYS A 210 9.22 -21.63 29.36
N LYS A 211 9.48 -21.47 28.06
CA LYS A 211 10.81 -21.22 27.47
C LYS A 211 11.12 -19.73 27.23
N ASN A 212 10.17 -18.83 27.47
CA ASN A 212 10.24 -17.40 27.12
C ASN A 212 9.40 -16.55 28.08
#